data_AF-A0A7S3RSE0-F1
#
_entry.id   AF-A0A7S3RSE0-F1
#
_cell.length_a   1.000
_cell.length_b   1.000
_cell.length_c   1.000
_cell.angle_alpha   90.00
_cell.angle_beta   90.00
_cell.angle_gamma   90.00
#
_symmetry.space_group_name_H-M   'P 1'
#
loop_
_entity.id
_entity.type
_entity.pdbx_description
1 polymer ?
#
loop_
_entity_poly.entity_id
_entity_poly.type
_entity_poly.pdbx_seq_one_letter_code
_entity_poly.pdbx_strand_id
1 'polypeptide(L)'
;VHPVIWALLAGILIQYLAQVAHTTHLFTYRFNGSGLKALEVLSEILFMLSQVTQTSLLILIALGYTLLQSKIGELDLMIPMCFMIAVIHIMLVGFGKIKDDAAYKYHENEGVVGWILLSMRLILYLWFLWAVQSSAAEGGFKLRNFLAQFRFAGTVYFMTYPAIFMLTKCFAPYYQHGVMSIGL
;
A
#
# COMPACT_ATOMS: atom_id res chain seq x y z
N VAL A 1 -25.61 -1.20 -1.69
CA VAL A 1 -24.28 -1.32 -1.06
C VAL A 1 -23.45 -0.10 -1.43
N HIS A 2 -22.76 0.53 -0.47
CA HIS A 2 -22.10 1.83 -0.66
C HIS A 2 -20.89 1.75 -1.64
N PRO A 3 -20.64 2.74 -2.51
CA PRO A 3 -19.51 2.74 -3.47
C PRO A 3 -18.13 2.44 -2.87
N VAL A 4 -17.88 2.93 -1.65
CA VAL A 4 -16.64 2.64 -0.87
C VAL A 4 -16.42 1.14 -0.66
N ILE A 5 -17.48 0.38 -0.40
CA ILE A 5 -17.38 -1.08 -0.18
C ILE A 5 -17.01 -1.78 -1.48
N TRP A 6 -17.58 -1.34 -2.61
CA TRP A 6 -17.23 -1.86 -3.93
C TRP A 6 -15.78 -1.54 -4.31
N ALA A 7 -15.31 -0.33 -4.02
CA ALA A 7 -13.93 0.06 -4.25
C ALA A 7 -12.94 -0.75 -3.40
N LEU A 8 -13.27 -0.98 -2.12
CA LEU A 8 -12.46 -1.84 -1.24
C LEU A 8 -12.42 -3.27 -1.75
N LEU A 9 -13.57 -3.83 -2.11
CA LEU A 9 -13.67 -5.19 -2.64
C LEU A 9 -12.88 -5.34 -3.94
N ALA A 10 -12.98 -4.38 -4.85
CA ALA A 10 -12.18 -4.34 -6.07
C ALA A 10 -10.67 -4.28 -5.76
N GLY A 11 -10.25 -3.43 -4.81
CA GLY A 11 -8.86 -3.35 -4.37
C GLY A 11 -8.33 -4.69 -3.83
N ILE A 12 -9.10 -5.35 -2.97
CA ILE A 12 -8.73 -6.67 -2.42
C ILE A 12 -8.65 -7.72 -3.53
N LEU A 13 -9.59 -7.73 -4.48
CA LEU A 13 -9.54 -8.64 -5.63
C LEU A 13 -8.29 -8.40 -6.49
N ILE A 14 -7.94 -7.15 -6.75
CA ILE A 14 -6.71 -6.79 -7.46
C ILE A 14 -5.47 -7.29 -6.70
N GLN A 15 -5.43 -7.16 -5.37
CA GLN A 15 -4.35 -7.69 -4.55
C GLN A 15 -4.22 -9.21 -4.67
N TYR A 16 -5.36 -9.92 -4.62
CA TYR A 16 -5.35 -11.37 -4.73
C TYR A 16 -4.88 -11.84 -6.11
N LEU A 17 -5.34 -11.16 -7.17
CA LEU A 17 -4.89 -11.40 -8.54
C LEU A 17 -3.38 -11.15 -8.69
N ALA A 18 -2.86 -10.08 -8.07
CA ALA A 18 -1.43 -9.82 -8.01
C ALA A 18 -0.68 -10.99 -7.37
N GLN A 19 -1.15 -11.47 -6.20
CA GLN A 19 -0.48 -12.56 -5.49
C GLN A 19 -0.53 -13.88 -6.25
N VAL A 20 -1.62 -14.17 -6.96
CA VAL A 20 -1.73 -15.35 -7.84
C VAL A 20 -0.74 -15.24 -9.01
N ALA A 21 -0.62 -14.06 -9.63
CA ALA A 21 0.32 -13.84 -10.73
C ALA A 21 1.78 -14.00 -10.26
N HIS A 22 2.13 -13.43 -9.10
CA HIS A 22 3.45 -13.56 -8.49
C HIS A 22 3.77 -15.02 -8.12
N THR A 23 2.81 -15.72 -7.50
CA THR A 23 2.96 -17.15 -7.15
C THR A 23 3.14 -18.01 -8.39
N THR A 24 2.42 -17.71 -9.47
CA THR A 24 2.55 -18.42 -10.76
C THR A 24 3.94 -18.20 -11.38
N HIS A 25 4.46 -16.97 -11.29
CA HIS A 25 5.83 -16.65 -11.68
C HIS A 25 6.84 -17.51 -10.91
N LEU A 26 6.77 -17.52 -9.58
CA LEU A 26 7.68 -18.29 -8.71
C LEU A 26 7.55 -19.80 -8.94
N PHE A 27 6.33 -20.31 -9.14
CA PHE A 27 6.10 -21.71 -9.45
C PHE A 27 6.78 -22.09 -10.76
N THR A 28 6.66 -21.26 -11.80
CA THR A 28 7.32 -21.48 -13.09
C THR A 28 8.84 -21.39 -12.96
N TYR A 29 9.34 -20.40 -12.21
CA TYR A 29 10.76 -20.20 -11.92
C TYR A 29 11.39 -21.45 -11.30
N ARG A 30 10.68 -22.15 -10.40
CA ARG A 30 11.14 -23.40 -9.81
C ARG A 30 11.47 -24.49 -10.85
N PHE A 31 10.74 -24.56 -11.96
CA PHE A 31 10.93 -25.61 -12.97
C PHE A 31 11.93 -25.24 -14.06
N ASN A 32 12.03 -23.95 -14.43
CA ASN A 32 12.81 -23.51 -15.58
C ASN A 32 13.97 -22.56 -15.24
N GLY A 33 14.12 -22.15 -13.97
CA GLY A 33 15.17 -21.25 -13.50
C GLY A 33 15.08 -19.80 -13.98
N SER A 34 14.05 -19.45 -14.77
CA SER A 34 13.90 -18.11 -15.36
C SER A 34 12.55 -17.45 -15.07
N GLY A 35 11.51 -18.23 -14.75
CA GLY A 35 10.15 -17.73 -14.52
C GLY A 35 9.56 -17.00 -15.72
N LEU A 36 8.42 -16.35 -15.51
CA LEU A 36 7.78 -15.47 -16.52
C LEU A 36 7.91 -14.02 -16.07
N LYS A 37 8.95 -13.31 -16.53
CA LYS A 37 9.21 -11.90 -16.12
C LYS A 37 8.01 -10.97 -16.31
N ALA A 38 7.19 -11.20 -17.33
CA ALA A 38 5.97 -10.43 -17.55
C ALA A 38 4.94 -10.59 -16.42
N LEU A 39 4.79 -11.79 -15.84
CA LEU A 39 3.89 -12.03 -14.71
C LEU A 39 4.38 -11.37 -13.43
N GLU A 40 5.69 -11.35 -13.21
CA GLU A 40 6.34 -10.68 -12.08
C GLU A 40 6.04 -9.17 -12.12
N VAL A 41 6.37 -8.50 -13.24
CA VAL A 41 6.09 -7.07 -13.44
C VAL A 41 4.60 -6.76 -13.32
N LEU A 42 3.72 -7.58 -13.91
CA LEU A 42 2.27 -7.40 -13.80
C LEU A 42 1.80 -7.54 -12.35
N SER A 43 2.30 -8.53 -11.63
CA SER A 43 1.94 -8.76 -10.23
C SER A 43 2.30 -7.57 -9.35
N GLU A 44 3.48 -6.99 -9.53
CA GLU A 44 3.89 -5.79 -8.81
C GLU A 44 2.98 -4.60 -9.12
N ILE A 45 2.71 -4.32 -10.40
CA ILE A 45 1.84 -3.19 -10.79
C ILE A 45 0.45 -3.34 -10.15
N LEU A 46 -0.14 -4.53 -10.22
CA LEU A 46 -1.45 -4.81 -9.61
C LEU A 46 -1.40 -4.67 -8.09
N PHE A 47 -0.34 -5.18 -7.46
CA PHE A 47 -0.14 -5.06 -6.01
C PHE A 47 -0.05 -3.59 -5.58
N MET A 48 0.70 -2.77 -6.31
CA MET A 48 0.80 -1.33 -6.05
C MET A 48 -0.53 -0.61 -6.24
N LEU A 49 -1.27 -0.93 -7.30
CA LEU A 49 -2.59 -0.34 -7.56
C LEU A 49 -3.58 -0.63 -6.42
N SER A 50 -3.58 -1.87 -5.91
CA SER A 50 -4.38 -2.23 -4.74
C SER A 50 -3.99 -1.41 -3.50
N GLN A 51 -2.69 -1.31 -3.19
CA GLN A 51 -2.22 -0.55 -2.02
C GLN A 51 -2.63 0.92 -2.09
N VAL A 52 -2.52 1.54 -3.27
CA VAL A 52 -2.94 2.93 -3.47
C VAL A 52 -4.45 3.04 -3.27
N THR A 53 -5.24 2.14 -3.88
CA THR A 53 -6.69 2.15 -3.71
C THR A 53 -7.11 2.05 -2.24
N GLN A 54 -6.51 1.13 -1.47
CA GLN A 54 -6.81 0.94 -0.05
C GLN A 54 -6.40 2.14 0.81
N THR A 55 -5.20 2.69 0.60
CA THR A 55 -4.73 3.89 1.32
C THR A 55 -5.59 5.11 1.00
N SER A 56 -5.94 5.32 -0.27
CA SER A 56 -6.86 6.37 -0.71
C SER A 56 -8.23 6.25 -0.04
N LEU A 57 -8.79 5.04 0.05
CA LEU A 57 -10.06 4.81 0.74
C LEU A 57 -9.98 5.12 2.23
N LEU A 58 -8.89 4.73 2.90
CA LEU A 58 -8.69 5.05 4.31
C LEU A 58 -8.64 6.56 4.54
N ILE A 59 -7.93 7.29 3.68
CA ILE A 59 -7.82 8.75 3.76
C ILE A 59 -9.18 9.42 3.42
N LEU A 60 -9.92 8.94 2.41
CA LEU A 60 -11.28 9.44 2.11
C LEU A 60 -12.19 9.39 3.32
N ILE A 61 -12.27 8.20 3.94
CA ILE A 61 -13.14 7.98 5.10
C ILE A 61 -12.64 8.84 6.26
N ALA A 62 -11.32 8.97 6.43
CA ALA A 62 -10.71 9.82 7.45
C ALA A 62 -11.04 11.30 7.27
N LEU A 63 -11.13 11.80 6.03
CA LEU A 63 -11.57 13.16 5.69
C LEU A 63 -13.08 13.36 5.87
N GLY A 64 -13.81 12.31 6.25
CA GLY A 64 -15.24 12.39 6.49
C GLY A 64 -16.09 12.14 5.24
N TYR A 65 -15.51 11.67 4.12
CA TYR A 65 -16.31 11.14 3.03
C TYR A 65 -17.24 10.05 3.58
N THR A 66 -18.53 10.12 3.25
CA THR A 66 -19.63 9.28 3.78
C THR A 66 -20.08 9.54 5.23
N LEU A 67 -19.28 10.25 6.04
CA LEU A 67 -19.54 10.48 7.47
C LEU A 67 -20.04 11.90 7.76
N LEU A 68 -19.54 12.86 7.00
CA LEU A 68 -19.90 14.28 7.05
C LEU A 68 -20.42 14.72 5.67
N GLN A 69 -21.04 15.89 5.58
CA GLN A 69 -21.22 16.56 4.28
C GLN A 69 -19.83 16.99 3.78
N SER A 70 -19.11 16.07 3.15
CA SER A 70 -17.78 16.35 2.61
C SER A 70 -17.88 17.48 1.61
N LYS A 71 -17.08 18.53 1.80
CA LYS A 71 -16.97 19.61 0.82
C LYS A 71 -16.40 19.01 -0.46
N ILE A 72 -17.11 19.16 -1.57
CA ILE A 72 -16.73 18.59 -2.88
C ILE A 72 -15.28 18.95 -3.26
N GLY A 73 -14.81 20.14 -2.86
CA GLY A 73 -13.43 20.58 -3.09
C GLY A 73 -12.33 19.74 -2.44
N GLU A 74 -12.60 19.04 -1.34
CA GLU A 74 -11.61 18.13 -0.73
C GLU A 74 -11.50 16.80 -1.49
N LEU A 75 -12.60 16.34 -2.11
CA LEU A 75 -12.58 15.16 -2.98
C LEU A 75 -11.83 15.44 -4.28
N ASP A 76 -12.04 16.61 -4.88
CA ASP A 76 -11.40 17.02 -6.14
C ASP A 76 -9.88 17.11 -6.01
N LEU A 77 -9.35 17.46 -4.84
CA LEU A 77 -7.90 17.50 -4.58
C LEU A 77 -7.34 16.10 -4.33
N MET A 78 -8.16 15.17 -3.86
CA MET A 78 -7.71 13.85 -3.49
C MET A 78 -7.48 12.93 -4.70
N ILE A 79 -8.34 12.98 -5.72
CA ILE A 79 -8.18 12.18 -6.96
C ILE A 79 -6.79 12.40 -7.61
N PRO A 80 -6.36 13.64 -7.93
CA PRO A 80 -5.05 13.87 -8.52
C PRO A 80 -3.90 13.49 -7.58
N MET A 81 -4.09 13.62 -6.27
CA MET A 81 -3.07 13.21 -5.32
C MET A 81 -2.89 11.68 -5.28
N CYS A 82 -3.98 10.93 -5.28
CA CYS A 82 -3.95 9.46 -5.35
C CYS A 82 -3.32 8.99 -6.66
N PHE A 83 -3.64 9.65 -7.78
CA PHE A 83 -3.02 9.38 -9.07
C PHE A 83 -1.51 9.65 -9.04
N MET A 84 -1.08 10.80 -8.52
CA MET A 84 0.34 11.15 -8.37
C MET A 84 1.06 10.13 -7.47
N ILE A 85 0.45 9.72 -6.38
CA ILE A 85 0.97 8.68 -5.48
C ILE A 85 1.14 7.36 -6.23
N ALA A 86 0.15 6.93 -7.02
CA ALA A 86 0.25 5.71 -7.82
C ALA A 86 1.38 5.80 -8.86
N VAL A 87 1.47 6.91 -9.57
CA VAL A 87 2.52 7.14 -10.58
C VAL A 87 3.91 7.09 -9.95
N ILE A 88 4.12 7.79 -8.84
CA ILE A 88 5.39 7.77 -8.11
C ILE A 88 5.75 6.34 -7.68
N HIS A 89 4.80 5.60 -7.12
CA HIS A 89 5.03 4.21 -6.70
C HIS A 89 5.38 3.29 -7.88
N ILE A 90 4.65 3.37 -8.99
CA ILE A 90 4.92 2.57 -10.19
C ILE A 90 6.29 2.92 -10.78
N MET A 91 6.63 4.21 -10.86
CA MET A 91 7.95 4.64 -11.31
C MET A 91 9.05 4.09 -10.40
N LEU A 92 8.86 4.14 -9.08
CA LEU A 92 9.86 3.69 -8.11
C LEU A 92 10.13 2.18 -8.24
N VAL A 93 9.07 1.38 -8.43
CA VAL A 93 9.16 -0.05 -8.69
C VAL A 93 9.88 -0.30 -10.03
N GLY A 94 9.49 0.41 -11.10
CA GLY A 94 10.13 0.30 -12.40
C GLY A 94 11.62 0.67 -12.39
N PHE A 95 11.99 1.77 -11.72
CA PHE A 95 13.39 2.16 -11.53
C PHE A 95 14.17 1.14 -10.69
N GLY A 96 13.52 0.52 -9.70
CA GLY A 96 14.09 -0.55 -8.89
C GLY A 96 14.48 -1.76 -9.73
N LYS A 97 13.71 -2.10 -10.77
CA LYS A 97 14.01 -3.18 -11.72
C LYS A 97 15.08 -2.84 -12.76
N ILE A 98 15.15 -1.59 -13.21
CA ILE A 98 16.19 -1.18 -14.16
C ILE A 98 17.58 -1.20 -13.50
N LYS A 99 17.66 -0.98 -12.18
CA LYS A 99 18.91 -1.01 -11.40
C LYS A 99 19.20 -2.36 -10.71
N ASP A 100 18.47 -3.42 -11.07
CA ASP A 100 18.53 -4.72 -10.40
C ASP A 100 19.85 -5.49 -10.62
N ASP A 101 20.73 -5.01 -11.51
CA ASP A 101 22.07 -5.57 -11.77
C ASP A 101 23.13 -5.25 -10.69
N ALA A 102 22.73 -4.70 -9.54
CA ALA A 102 23.66 -4.40 -8.45
C ALA A 102 23.87 -5.62 -7.54
N ALA A 103 25.07 -6.20 -7.53
CA ALA A 103 25.45 -7.44 -6.83
C ALA A 103 25.23 -7.48 -5.29
N TYR A 104 24.68 -6.42 -4.68
CA TYR A 104 24.41 -6.30 -3.24
C TYR A 104 22.90 -6.25 -2.89
N LYS A 105 22.01 -6.48 -3.86
CA LYS A 105 20.55 -6.44 -3.66
C LYS A 105 20.02 -7.87 -3.52
N TYR A 106 19.51 -8.23 -2.34
CA TYR A 106 19.03 -9.57 -2.01
C TYR A 106 17.49 -9.68 -2.00
N HIS A 107 16.76 -8.55 -2.09
CA HIS A 107 15.31 -8.51 -2.32
C HIS A 107 14.84 -7.22 -3.02
N GLU A 108 13.64 -7.22 -3.63
CA GLU A 108 13.12 -6.12 -4.46
C GLU A 108 13.02 -4.78 -3.71
N ASN A 109 12.64 -4.83 -2.43
CA ASN A 109 12.53 -3.66 -1.55
C ASN A 109 13.86 -3.28 -0.87
N GLU A 110 14.99 -3.82 -1.31
CA GLU A 110 16.29 -3.55 -0.69
C GLU A 110 16.99 -2.34 -1.33
N GLY A 111 17.65 -1.54 -0.49
CA GLY A 111 18.31 -0.31 -0.92
C GLY A 111 17.40 0.92 -0.88
N VAL A 112 17.74 1.92 -1.70
CA VAL A 112 17.14 3.28 -1.64
C VAL A 112 15.64 3.26 -1.96
N VAL A 113 15.20 2.38 -2.85
CA VAL A 113 13.79 2.22 -3.24
C VAL A 113 12.92 1.88 -2.03
N GLY A 114 13.32 0.87 -1.23
CA GLY A 114 12.56 0.49 -0.03
C GLY A 114 12.45 1.61 1.00
N TRP A 115 13.51 2.40 1.20
CA TRP A 115 13.51 3.54 2.11
C TRP A 115 12.60 4.68 1.62
N ILE A 116 12.55 4.92 0.31
CA ILE A 116 11.62 5.91 -0.27
C ILE A 116 10.17 5.44 -0.09
N LEU A 117 9.86 4.17 -0.36
CA LEU A 117 8.52 3.60 -0.13
C LEU A 117 8.10 3.71 1.34
N LEU A 118 9.01 3.39 2.26
CA LEU A 118 8.79 3.53 3.68
C LEU A 118 8.46 4.98 4.07
N SER A 119 9.28 5.92 3.61
CA SER A 119 9.12 7.35 3.90
C SER A 119 7.78 7.87 3.38
N MET A 120 7.43 7.48 2.14
CA MET A 120 6.16 7.85 1.53
C MET A 120 4.95 7.29 2.31
N ARG A 121 5.01 6.02 2.74
CA ARG A 121 3.98 5.43 3.61
C ARG A 121 3.84 6.18 4.94
N LEU A 122 4.94 6.61 5.54
CA LEU A 122 4.89 7.41 6.77
C LEU A 122 4.25 8.78 6.54
N ILE A 123 4.53 9.45 5.42
CA ILE A 123 3.87 10.72 5.07
C ILE A 123 2.35 10.52 4.91
N LEU A 124 1.92 9.47 4.20
CA LEU A 124 0.50 9.14 4.04
C LEU A 124 -0.16 8.81 5.38
N TYR A 125 0.56 8.14 6.28
CA TYR A 125 0.09 7.85 7.62
C TYR A 125 -0.10 9.13 8.45
N LEU A 126 0.84 10.07 8.41
CA LEU A 126 0.72 11.36 9.09
C LEU A 126 -0.49 12.14 8.55
N TRP A 127 -0.70 12.13 7.24
CA TRP A 127 -1.86 12.75 6.63
C TRP A 127 -3.17 12.07 7.06
N PHE A 128 -3.22 10.73 7.10
CA PHE A 128 -4.35 9.98 7.63
C PHE A 128 -4.67 10.38 9.08
N LEU A 129 -3.67 10.47 9.96
CA LEU A 129 -3.87 10.90 11.35
C LEU A 129 -4.43 12.32 11.45
N TRP A 130 -3.91 13.23 10.64
CA TRP A 130 -4.41 14.60 10.55
C TRP A 130 -5.87 14.62 10.07
N ALA A 131 -6.20 13.87 9.03
CA ALA A 131 -7.55 13.78 8.48
C ALA A 131 -8.54 13.26 9.54
N VAL A 132 -8.23 12.15 10.21
CA VAL A 132 -9.05 11.59 11.30
C VAL A 132 -9.26 12.62 12.41
N GLN A 133 -8.20 13.32 12.82
CA GLN A 133 -8.29 14.32 13.88
C GLN A 133 -9.16 15.52 13.47
N SER A 134 -9.04 15.97 12.22
CA SER A 134 -9.85 17.05 11.64
C SER A 134 -11.33 16.69 11.64
N SER A 135 -11.69 15.53 11.08
CA SER A 135 -13.08 15.07 11.05
C SER A 135 -13.64 14.73 12.43
N ALA A 136 -12.80 14.32 13.38
CA ALA A 136 -13.21 14.11 14.77
C ALA A 136 -13.49 15.42 15.52
N ALA A 137 -12.88 16.54 15.12
CA ALA A 137 -13.14 17.85 15.70
C ALA A 137 -14.48 18.44 15.24
N GLU A 138 -14.89 18.15 14.00
CA GLU A 138 -16.17 18.58 13.43
C GLU A 138 -17.34 17.65 13.82
N GLY A 139 -17.04 16.43 14.26
CA GLY A 139 -18.02 15.38 14.53
C GLY A 139 -18.61 15.36 15.95
N GLY A 140 -19.86 14.90 16.05
CA GLY A 140 -20.50 14.58 17.34
C GLY A 140 -19.92 13.33 18.03
N PHE A 141 -20.38 13.04 19.25
CA PHE A 141 -19.85 11.95 20.10
C PHE A 141 -19.79 10.57 19.41
N LYS A 142 -20.85 10.20 18.66
CA LYS A 142 -20.89 8.92 17.92
C LYS A 142 -19.81 8.82 16.84
N LEU A 143 -19.60 9.91 16.09
CA LEU A 143 -18.58 9.96 15.04
C LEU A 143 -17.17 9.89 15.64
N ARG A 144 -16.94 10.54 16.78
CA ARG A 144 -15.65 10.47 17.49
C ARG A 144 -15.32 9.04 17.95
N ASN A 145 -16.30 8.29 18.46
CA ASN A 145 -16.10 6.89 18.83
C ASN A 145 -15.78 6.00 17.62
N PHE A 146 -16.50 6.19 16.51
CA PHE A 146 -16.18 5.49 15.25
C PHE A 146 -14.77 5.83 14.78
N LEU A 147 -14.41 7.11 14.74
CA LEU A 147 -13.09 7.58 14.30
C LEU A 147 -11.97 7.10 15.21
N ALA A 148 -12.22 6.91 16.51
CA ALA A 148 -11.22 6.31 17.41
C ALA A 148 -10.92 4.85 17.06
N GLN A 149 -11.96 4.04 16.79
CA GLN A 149 -11.78 2.65 16.33
C GLN A 149 -11.15 2.60 14.94
N PHE A 150 -11.58 3.49 14.05
CA PHE A 150 -11.05 3.61 12.69
C PHE A 150 -9.59 4.05 12.68
N ARG A 151 -9.21 4.98 13.57
CA ARG A 151 -7.81 5.37 13.78
C ARG A 151 -6.96 4.19 14.16
N PHE A 152 -7.42 3.37 15.10
CA PHE A 152 -6.68 2.18 15.53
C PHE A 152 -6.48 1.20 14.36
N ALA A 153 -7.56 0.86 13.64
CA ALA A 153 -7.49 -0.03 12.48
C ALA A 153 -6.57 0.52 11.37
N GLY A 154 -6.69 1.82 11.06
CA GLY A 154 -5.84 2.50 10.08
C GLY A 154 -4.37 2.57 10.51
N THR A 155 -4.09 2.85 11.79
CA THR A 155 -2.72 2.81 12.34
C THR A 155 -2.10 1.43 12.17
N VAL A 156 -2.84 0.36 12.48
CA VAL A 156 -2.37 -1.02 12.25
C VAL A 156 -2.02 -1.20 10.77
N TYR A 157 -2.94 -0.87 9.85
CA TYR A 157 -2.71 -1.02 8.41
C TYR A 157 -1.47 -0.25 7.90
N PHE A 158 -1.30 1.02 8.29
CA PHE A 158 -0.16 1.83 7.88
C PHE A 158 1.16 1.36 8.49
N MET A 159 1.14 0.89 9.75
CA MET A 159 2.33 0.42 10.47
C MET A 159 2.74 -1.00 10.11
N THR A 160 1.87 -1.81 9.51
CA THR A 160 2.20 -3.18 9.08
C THR A 160 3.46 -3.20 8.19
N TYR A 161 3.53 -2.36 7.15
CA TYR A 161 4.69 -2.33 6.26
C TYR A 161 5.98 -1.86 6.97
N PRO A 162 6.03 -0.69 7.66
CA PRO A 162 7.20 -0.29 8.45
C PRO A 162 7.64 -1.34 9.47
N ALA A 163 6.70 -1.95 10.19
CA ALA A 163 7.01 -2.96 11.21
C ALA A 163 7.64 -4.20 10.58
N ILE A 164 7.07 -4.72 9.49
CA ILE A 164 7.62 -5.87 8.77
C ILE A 164 8.96 -5.51 8.14
N PHE A 165 9.09 -4.33 7.52
CA PHE A 165 10.34 -3.88 6.90
C PHE A 165 11.49 -3.75 7.91
N MET A 166 11.22 -3.30 9.13
CA MET A 166 12.22 -3.27 10.20
C MET A 166 12.49 -4.67 10.76
N LEU A 167 11.44 -5.48 10.91
CA LEU A 167 11.55 -6.85 11.41
C LEU A 167 12.37 -7.75 10.48
N THR A 168 12.21 -7.62 9.16
CA THR A 168 12.97 -8.40 8.16
C THR A 168 14.47 -8.16 8.27
N LYS A 169 14.91 -6.96 8.67
CA LYS A 169 16.34 -6.64 8.89
C LYS A 169 16.97 -7.38 10.08
N CYS A 170 16.17 -7.94 10.98
CA CYS A 170 16.66 -8.82 12.04
C CYS A 170 16.94 -10.25 11.55
N PHE A 171 16.46 -10.64 10.36
CA PHE A 171 16.65 -11.98 9.79
C PHE A 171 17.82 -12.02 8.80
N ALA A 172 18.40 -13.20 8.65
CA ALA A 172 19.46 -13.44 7.67
C ALA A 172 18.94 -13.23 6.22
N PRO A 173 19.78 -12.73 5.28
CA PRO A 173 19.34 -12.28 3.94
C PRO A 173 18.46 -13.26 3.16
N TYR A 174 18.74 -14.55 3.25
CA TYR A 174 18.01 -15.60 2.53
C TYR A 174 16.58 -15.85 3.06
N TYR A 175 16.23 -15.40 4.28
CA TYR A 175 14.86 -15.45 4.80
C TYR A 175 14.07 -14.15 4.58
N GLN A 176 14.74 -13.05 4.23
CA GLN A 176 14.13 -11.73 4.18
C GLN A 176 13.03 -11.63 3.13
N HIS A 177 13.24 -12.24 1.95
CA HIS A 177 12.22 -12.31 0.91
C HIS A 177 10.96 -13.05 1.40
N GLY A 178 11.13 -14.21 2.04
CA GLY A 178 10.02 -15.01 2.58
C GLY A 178 9.22 -14.24 3.63
N VAL A 179 9.88 -13.66 4.62
CA VAL A 179 9.23 -12.89 5.70
C VAL A 179 8.47 -11.68 5.13
N MET A 180 9.06 -10.97 4.17
CA MET A 180 8.42 -9.82 3.53
C MET A 180 7.18 -10.24 2.71
N SER A 181 7.28 -11.35 1.98
CA SER A 181 6.19 -11.86 1.11
C SER A 181 5.02 -12.47 1.86
N ILE A 182 5.23 -12.94 3.10
CA ILE A 182 4.17 -13.52 3.94
C ILE A 182 3.44 -12.43 4.73
N GLY A 183 4.14 -11.37 5.12
CA GLY A 183 3.59 -10.31 5.95
C GLY A 183 2.75 -9.26 5.21
N LEU A 184 2.83 -9.21 3.88
CA LEU A 184 2.16 -8.23 3.00
C LEU A 184 1.06 -8.86 2.15
#